data_AF-A0A956RBA8-F1
#
_entry.id   AF-A0A956RBA8-F1
#
_cell.length_a   1.000
_cell.length_b   1.000
_cell.length_c   1.000
_cell.angle_alpha   90.00
_cell.angle_beta   90.00
_cell.angle_gamma   90.00
#
_symmetry.space_group_name_H-M   'P 1'
#
loop_
_entity.id
_entity.type
_entity.pdbx_description
1 polymer ?
#
loop_
_entity_poly.entity_id
_entity_poly.type
_entity_poly.pdbx_seq_one_letter_code
_entity_poly.pdbx_strand_id
1 'polypeptide(L)'
;MLRPRPVARLVSLALALGLLALPHPARADTEGKRGRIMRLRINTPSSDDHPSYLGSITVKLGSGELVEYRWGGSSCPSQKLTDPQIELLRTAFVERNRTRLLPLYTMGEGAGTRCLVGFELIAG
;
A
#
# COMPACT_ATOMS: atom_id res chain seq x y z
N MET A 1 -62.24 -18.60 30.30
CA MET A 1 -61.19 -17.60 30.57
C MET A 1 -59.98 -17.89 29.68
N LEU A 2 -59.82 -17.19 28.55
CA LEU A 2 -58.64 -17.30 27.67
C LEU A 2 -57.67 -16.16 27.99
N ARG A 3 -56.40 -16.49 28.30
CA ARG A 3 -55.30 -15.51 28.38
C ARG A 3 -54.60 -15.41 27.02
N PRO A 4 -54.43 -14.21 26.43
CA PRO A 4 -53.60 -14.03 25.25
C PRO A 4 -52.11 -14.11 25.64
N ARG A 5 -51.31 -14.81 24.81
CA ARG A 5 -49.84 -14.87 24.95
C ARG A 5 -49.21 -13.65 24.26
N PRO A 6 -48.23 -12.96 24.90
CA PRO A 6 -47.57 -11.81 24.31
C PRO A 6 -46.47 -12.27 23.33
N VAL A 7 -46.84 -12.60 22.10
CA VAL A 7 -45.88 -12.88 21.01
C VAL A 7 -45.72 -11.61 20.18
N ALA A 8 -45.12 -10.55 20.74
CA ALA A 8 -45.02 -9.28 20.00
C ALA A 8 -43.84 -8.38 20.39
N ARG A 9 -42.74 -8.89 20.97
CA ARG A 9 -41.61 -8.03 21.40
C ARG A 9 -40.20 -8.58 21.14
N LEU A 10 -40.01 -9.45 20.13
CA LEU A 10 -38.67 -9.98 19.81
C LEU A 10 -38.20 -9.72 18.37
N VAL A 11 -38.96 -9.00 17.55
CA VAL A 11 -38.59 -8.77 16.14
C VAL A 11 -37.74 -7.50 15.93
N SER A 12 -37.68 -6.59 16.92
CA SER A 12 -37.06 -5.28 16.73
C SER A 12 -35.53 -5.22 16.94
N LEU A 13 -34.89 -6.27 17.47
CA LEU A 13 -33.46 -6.23 17.80
C LEU A 13 -32.53 -6.77 16.69
N ALA A 14 -33.08 -7.45 15.67
CA ALA A 14 -32.27 -8.04 14.60
C ALA A 14 -31.87 -7.04 13.49
N LEU A 15 -32.53 -5.88 13.38
CA LEU A 15 -32.28 -4.90 12.33
C LEU A 15 -31.12 -3.93 12.63
N ALA A 16 -30.69 -3.83 13.88
CA ALA A 16 -29.69 -2.84 14.31
C ALA A 16 -28.23 -3.29 14.12
N LEU A 17 -27.95 -4.60 14.02
CA LEU A 17 -26.57 -5.10 13.85
C LEU A 17 -26.08 -5.14 12.40
N GLY A 18 -26.97 -4.98 11.40
CA GLY A 18 -26.59 -5.05 9.98
C GLY A 18 -25.89 -3.80 9.42
N LEU A 19 -26.01 -2.66 10.10
CA LEU A 19 -25.54 -1.35 9.60
C LEU A 19 -24.07 -1.04 9.93
N LEU A 20 -23.37 -1.88 10.70
CA LEU A 20 -21.97 -1.65 11.10
C LEU A 20 -20.94 -2.32 10.18
N ALA A 21 -21.38 -3.11 9.21
CA ALA A 21 -20.50 -3.74 8.22
C ALA A 21 -20.45 -2.93 6.92
N LEU A 22 -20.27 -1.60 7.02
CA LEU A 22 -19.98 -0.80 5.82
C LEU A 22 -18.62 -1.26 5.27
N PRO A 23 -18.55 -1.72 4.00
CA PRO A 23 -17.26 -1.98 3.38
C PRO A 23 -16.46 -0.69 3.42
N HIS A 24 -15.26 -0.73 4.00
CA HIS A 24 -14.36 0.41 3.96
C HIS A 24 -14.07 0.69 2.49
N PRO A 25 -14.27 1.93 2.00
CA PRO A 25 -13.88 2.27 0.64
C PRO A 25 -12.41 1.88 0.44
N ALA A 26 -12.16 0.89 -0.42
CA ALA A 26 -10.82 0.60 -0.89
C ALA A 26 -10.31 1.90 -1.55
N ARG A 27 -9.30 2.53 -0.95
CA ARG A 27 -8.69 3.71 -1.58
C ARG A 27 -8.13 3.23 -2.90
N ALA A 28 -8.59 3.82 -3.99
CA ALA A 28 -8.10 3.49 -5.31
C ALA A 28 -6.59 3.77 -5.35
N ASP A 29 -5.84 2.79 -5.85
CA ASP A 29 -4.42 2.94 -6.10
C ASP A 29 -4.21 4.10 -7.08
N THR A 30 -3.17 4.89 -6.84
CA THR A 30 -2.78 5.97 -7.73
C THR A 30 -1.61 5.51 -8.58
N GLU A 31 -1.72 5.68 -9.89
CA GLU A 31 -0.60 5.52 -10.80
C GLU A 31 0.41 6.66 -10.60
N GLY A 32 1.66 6.29 -10.34
CA GLY A 32 2.78 7.21 -10.37
C GLY A 32 3.22 7.54 -11.78
N LYS A 33 4.36 8.22 -11.89
CA LYS A 33 4.95 8.56 -13.19
C LYS A 33 6.05 7.57 -13.55
N ARG A 34 6.13 7.22 -14.83
CA ARG A 34 7.19 6.36 -15.37
C ARG A 34 8.56 6.99 -15.13
N GLY A 35 9.51 6.19 -14.67
CA GLY A 35 10.89 6.64 -14.46
C GLY A 35 11.89 5.50 -14.32
N ARG A 36 13.08 5.79 -13.80
CA ARG A 36 14.14 4.81 -13.54
C ARG A 36 14.45 4.76 -12.05
N ILE A 37 14.66 3.57 -11.50
CA ILE A 37 15.08 3.43 -10.10
C ILE A 37 16.52 3.96 -9.98
N MET A 38 16.70 5.02 -9.19
CA MET A 38 18.01 5.60 -8.89
C MET A 38 18.55 5.18 -7.54
N ARG A 39 17.67 4.72 -6.64
CA ARG A 39 18.02 4.21 -5.32
C ARG A 39 17.07 3.08 -4.95
N LEU A 40 17.63 2.00 -4.43
CA LEU A 40 16.91 0.93 -3.72
C LEU A 40 17.49 0.86 -2.31
N ARG A 41 16.65 1.00 -1.28
CA ARG A 41 17.03 0.94 0.14
C ARG A 41 16.25 -0.20 0.80
N ILE A 42 16.97 -1.01 1.58
CA ILE A 42 16.41 -2.05 2.43
C ILE A 42 16.84 -1.76 3.86
N ASN A 43 15.90 -1.62 4.78
CA ASN A 43 16.16 -1.42 6.19
C ASN A 43 16.09 -2.78 6.88
N THR A 44 17.22 -3.24 7.43
CA THR A 44 17.25 -4.43 8.29
C THR A 44 16.67 -4.10 9.67
N PRO A 45 16.29 -5.10 10.49
CA PRO A 45 15.77 -4.86 11.85
C PRO A 45 16.67 -4.03 12.77
N SER A 46 17.97 -3.97 12.48
CA SER A 46 18.96 -3.17 13.20
C SER A 46 19.02 -1.69 12.78
N SER A 47 18.26 -1.28 11.75
CA SER A 47 18.23 0.11 11.27
C SER A 47 17.22 0.93 12.07
N ASP A 48 17.58 2.16 12.45
CA ASP A 48 16.69 3.10 13.15
C ASP A 48 15.42 3.41 12.34
N ASP A 49 15.51 3.33 11.00
CA ASP A 49 14.38 3.59 10.09
C ASP A 49 13.44 2.38 9.92
N HIS A 50 13.87 1.18 10.33
CA HIS A 50 13.12 -0.07 10.11
C HIS A 50 11.70 -0.06 10.71
N PRO A 51 11.46 0.48 11.92
CA PRO A 51 10.11 0.59 12.47
C PRO A 51 9.20 1.47 11.61
N SER A 52 9.76 2.49 10.96
CA SER A 52 9.02 3.43 10.11
C SER A 52 8.70 2.84 8.74
N TYR A 53 9.65 2.19 8.09
CA TYR A 53 9.45 1.50 6.80
C TYR A 53 10.53 0.45 6.56
N LEU A 54 10.18 -0.65 5.88
CA LEU A 54 11.09 -1.78 5.63
C LEU A 54 12.02 -1.53 4.45
N GLY A 55 11.62 -0.70 3.50
CA GLY A 55 12.46 -0.32 2.38
C GLY A 55 11.82 0.75 1.50
N SER A 56 12.62 1.30 0.58
CA SER A 56 12.15 2.30 -0.37
C SER A 56 12.85 2.20 -1.73
N ILE A 57 12.16 2.68 -2.77
CA ILE A 57 12.77 3.02 -4.05
C ILE A 57 12.67 4.53 -4.28
N THR A 58 13.70 5.12 -4.88
CA THR A 58 13.63 6.47 -5.42
C THR A 58 13.66 6.41 -6.94
N VAL A 59 12.60 6.90 -7.58
CA VAL A 59 12.44 6.90 -9.03
C VAL A 59 12.74 8.28 -9.59
N LYS A 60 13.64 8.35 -10.58
CA LYS A 60 13.88 9.57 -11.37
C LYS A 60 12.92 9.62 -12.54
N LEU A 61 12.10 10.66 -12.57
CA LEU A 61 11.12 10.89 -13.61
C LEU A 61 11.78 11.50 -14.86
N GLY A 62 11.04 11.50 -15.98
CA GLY A 62 11.47 12.18 -17.21
C GLY A 62 11.73 13.69 -17.03
N SER A 63 11.06 14.33 -16.05
CA SER A 63 11.29 15.72 -15.65
C SER A 63 12.59 15.94 -14.87
N GLY A 64 13.27 14.88 -14.43
CA GLY A 64 14.43 14.94 -13.54
C GLY A 64 14.09 14.92 -12.04
N GLU A 65 12.81 15.07 -11.69
CA GLU A 65 12.32 14.95 -10.31
C GLU A 65 12.60 13.56 -9.72
N LEU A 66 12.93 13.51 -8.43
CA LEU A 66 13.13 12.28 -7.66
C LEU A 66 11.93 12.05 -6.74
N VAL A 67 11.24 10.92 -6.91
CA VAL A 67 10.07 10.56 -6.09
C VAL A 67 10.36 9.28 -5.32
N GLU A 68 10.17 9.31 -4.00
CA GLU A 68 10.34 8.15 -3.13
C GLU A 68 9.01 7.38 -2.95
N TYR A 69 9.11 6.06 -2.99
CA TYR A 69 8.04 5.12 -2.68
C TYR A 69 8.54 4.14 -1.61
N ARG A 70 7.78 3.97 -0.54
CA ARG A 70 8.16 3.15 0.63
C ARG A 70 7.24 1.92 0.75
N TRP A 71 7.68 0.90 1.49
CA TRP A 71 6.81 -0.20 1.89
C TRP A 71 7.11 -0.65 3.32
N GLY A 72 6.10 -1.21 3.98
CA GLY A 72 6.13 -1.75 5.32
C GLY A 72 6.29 -0.70 6.42
N GLY A 73 6.49 -1.19 7.64
CA GLY A 73 6.62 -0.36 8.84
C GLY A 73 5.35 0.41 9.19
N SER A 74 5.47 1.35 10.13
CA SER A 74 4.35 2.21 10.56
C SER A 74 3.89 3.21 9.49
N SER A 75 4.75 3.55 8.52
CA SER A 75 4.40 4.47 7.42
C SER A 75 3.48 3.81 6.39
N CYS A 76 3.65 2.50 6.16
CA CYS A 76 2.93 1.72 5.15
C CYS A 76 2.50 0.35 5.73
N PRO A 77 1.61 0.33 6.73
CA PRO A 77 1.35 -0.86 7.56
C PRO A 77 0.74 -2.03 6.78
N SER A 78 -0.07 -1.74 5.76
CA SER A 78 -0.76 -2.75 4.96
C SER A 78 0.03 -3.21 3.73
N GLN A 79 1.15 -2.55 3.41
CA GLN A 79 1.89 -2.78 2.18
C GLN A 79 3.24 -3.41 2.49
N LYS A 80 3.35 -4.73 2.35
CA LYS A 80 4.63 -5.43 2.46
C LYS A 80 4.95 -6.10 1.14
N LEU A 81 6.12 -5.78 0.59
CA LEU A 81 6.64 -6.52 -0.54
C LEU A 81 7.22 -7.85 -0.06
N THR A 82 7.00 -8.88 -0.86
CA THR A 82 7.61 -10.21 -0.69
C THR A 82 9.04 -10.22 -1.24
N ASP A 83 9.86 -11.16 -0.81
CA ASP A 83 11.25 -11.28 -1.28
C ASP A 83 11.34 -11.37 -2.82
N PRO A 84 10.49 -12.14 -3.54
CA PRO A 84 10.50 -12.13 -5.01
C PRO A 84 10.20 -10.76 -5.62
N GLN A 85 9.30 -9.97 -5.02
CA GLN A 85 8.99 -8.62 -5.50
C GLN A 85 10.17 -7.67 -5.26
N ILE A 86 10.86 -7.79 -4.12
CA ILE A 86 12.07 -7.01 -3.82
C ILE A 86 13.17 -7.38 -4.82
N GLU A 87 13.30 -8.65 -5.18
CA GLU A 87 14.26 -9.14 -6.16
C GLU A 87 14.00 -8.59 -7.57
N LEU A 88 12.73 -8.44 -7.97
CA LEU A 88 12.37 -7.74 -9.20
C LEU A 88 12.77 -6.26 -9.17
N LEU A 89 12.60 -5.57 -8.03
CA LEU A 89 13.07 -4.19 -7.86
C LEU A 89 14.60 -4.09 -7.92
N ARG A 90 15.32 -5.06 -7.34
CA ARG A 90 16.79 -5.16 -7.44
C ARG A 90 17.22 -5.31 -8.89
N THR A 91 16.57 -6.21 -9.63
CA THR A 91 16.85 -6.43 -11.07
C THR A 91 16.61 -5.15 -11.87
N ALA A 92 15.46 -4.49 -11.68
CA ALA A 92 15.15 -3.21 -12.33
C ALA A 92 16.15 -2.09 -11.98
N PHE A 93 16.70 -2.08 -10.77
CA PHE A 93 17.74 -1.15 -10.35
C PHE A 93 19.10 -1.42 -11.02
N VAL A 94 19.50 -2.69 -11.11
CA VAL A 94 20.73 -3.10 -11.81
C VAL A 94 20.62 -2.77 -13.30
N GLU A 95 19.48 -3.08 -13.91
CA GLU A 95 19.18 -2.87 -15.33
C GLU A 95 18.58 -1.50 -15.62
N ARG A 96 18.71 -0.52 -14.70
CA ARG A 96 18.02 0.78 -14.78
C ARG A 96 18.24 1.57 -16.07
N ASN A 97 19.24 1.25 -16.89
CA ASN A 97 19.45 1.85 -18.22
C ASN A 97 18.55 1.24 -19.31
N ARG A 98 18.11 -0.01 -19.13
CA ARG A 98 17.25 -0.78 -20.05
C ARG A 98 15.84 -1.03 -19.50
N THR A 99 15.60 -0.66 -18.25
CA THR A 99 14.31 -0.88 -17.58
C THR A 99 13.80 0.43 -17.01
N ARG A 100 12.51 0.72 -17.27
CA ARG A 100 11.74 1.77 -16.61
C ARG A 100 10.72 1.13 -15.69
N LEU A 101 10.30 1.87 -14.67
CA LEU A 101 9.31 1.45 -13.70
C LEU A 101 8.15 2.44 -13.69
N LEU A 102 6.91 1.92 -13.69
CA LEU A 102 5.69 2.67 -13.40
C LEU A 102 5.19 2.21 -12.03
N PRO A 103 5.30 3.04 -10.97
CA PRO A 103 4.87 2.64 -9.63
C PRO A 103 3.37 2.83 -9.45
N LEU A 104 2.72 1.93 -8.72
CA LEU A 104 1.38 2.10 -8.16
C LEU A 104 1.53 2.40 -6.67
N TYR A 105 0.84 3.43 -6.18
CA TYR A 105 0.96 3.83 -4.78
C TYR A 105 -0.37 4.23 -4.16
N THR A 106 -0.45 4.08 -2.84
CA THR A 106 -1.46 4.74 -2.00
C THR A 106 -0.76 5.73 -1.06
N MET A 107 -1.53 6.66 -0.50
CA MET A 107 -1.00 7.56 0.52
C MET A 107 -0.93 6.81 1.85
N GLY A 108 0.25 6.81 2.46
CA GLY A 108 0.51 6.22 3.77
C GLY A 108 0.32 7.19 4.92
N GLU A 109 0.78 6.76 6.09
CA GLU A 109 0.81 7.60 7.28
C GLU A 109 1.92 8.67 7.17
N GLY A 110 1.62 9.88 7.64
CA GLY A 110 2.49 11.04 7.52
C GLY A 110 2.36 11.80 6.20
N ALA A 111 2.70 13.10 6.24
CA ALA A 111 2.52 13.98 5.09
C ALA A 111 3.42 13.56 3.91
N GLY A 112 2.80 13.26 2.77
CA GLY A 112 3.51 12.97 1.51
C GLY A 112 4.06 11.55 1.37
N THR A 113 3.82 10.66 2.33
CA THR A 113 4.25 9.25 2.25
C THR A 113 3.52 8.53 1.12
N ARG A 114 4.27 8.01 0.15
CA ARG A 114 3.74 7.15 -0.92
C ARG A 114 4.10 5.70 -0.63
N CYS A 115 3.09 4.89 -0.34
CA CYS A 115 3.23 3.46 -0.12
C CYS A 115 3.15 2.70 -1.44
N LEU A 116 4.23 2.04 -1.83
CA LEU A 116 4.30 1.21 -3.02
C LEU A 116 3.37 0.00 -2.84
N VAL A 117 2.30 -0.05 -3.63
CA VAL A 117 1.32 -1.16 -3.63
C VAL A 117 1.50 -2.08 -4.83
N GLY A 118 2.20 -1.63 -5.86
CA GLY A 118 2.47 -2.39 -7.07
C GLY A 118 3.45 -1.64 -7.98
N PHE A 119 3.89 -2.31 -9.04
CA PHE A 119 4.73 -1.70 -10.06
C PHE A 119 4.68 -2.48 -11.36
N GLU A 120 4.89 -1.78 -12.47
CA GLU A 120 5.12 -2.37 -13.78
C GLU A 120 6.56 -2.13 -14.22
N LEU A 121 7.21 -3.15 -14.77
CA LEU A 121 8.52 -3.04 -15.41
C LEU A 121 8.33 -2.93 -16.92
N ILE A 122 8.94 -1.91 -17.50
CA ILE A 122 8.75 -1.53 -18.90
C ILE A 122 10.14 -1.50 -19.56
N ALA A 123 10.26 -2.13 -20.73
CA ALA A 123 11.47 -2.05 -21.54
C ALA A 123 11.81 -0.59 -21.90
N GLY A 124 13.09 -0.24 -21.76
CA GLY A 124 13.60 1.14 -21.64
C GLY A 124 13.93 1.85 -22.93
#